data_AF-G9QMC9-F1
#
_entry.id   AF-G9QMC9-F1
#
_cell.length_a   1.000
_cell.length_b   1.000
_cell.length_c   1.000
_cell.angle_alpha   90.00
_cell.angle_beta   90.00
_cell.angle_gamma   90.00
#
_symmetry.space_group_name_H-M   'P 1'
#
loop_
_entity.id
_entity.type
_entity.pdbx_description
1 polymer ?
#
loop_
_entity_poly.entity_id
_entity_poly.type
_entity_poly.pdbx_seq_one_letter_code
_entity_poly.pdbx_strand_id
1 'polypeptide(L)'
;MRMEQVLSRENLLEALHRVERNKGSHGVDGMSVSELRPYMMEHWHEIRTSLLEGTYKPQPVRRVEIPKPNGGKRKLGIPTVIDRFIQQALNQAFTPIFDPGFSENSFGFRRNKNLDKWIRRRLRMIIWKQWLKPKTKIKKLIQLGVQPYKAYEWGNSRKSYWRISKSPILHKTLGNSYWSSQGLKSLYSKYGEKRHLFD
;
A
#
# COMPACT_ATOMS: atom_id res chain seq x y z
N MET A 1 -20.27 -2.72 -11.69
CA MET A 1 -19.00 -2.76 -12.45
C MET A 1 -19.19 -3.69 -13.62
N ARG A 2 -18.90 -3.24 -14.84
CA ARG A 2 -19.04 -4.04 -16.06
C ARG A 2 -17.71 -4.72 -16.38
N MET A 3 -17.71 -6.01 -16.75
CA MET A 3 -16.48 -6.76 -17.04
C MET A 3 -15.68 -6.13 -18.19
N GLU A 4 -16.37 -5.44 -19.08
CA GLU A 4 -15.79 -4.65 -20.17
C GLU A 4 -14.83 -3.56 -19.68
N GLN A 5 -15.07 -2.97 -18.50
CA GLN A 5 -14.15 -1.99 -17.89
C GLN A 5 -12.87 -2.66 -17.38
N VAL A 6 -12.99 -3.88 -16.85
CA VAL A 6 -11.82 -4.68 -16.42
C VAL A 6 -10.96 -5.05 -17.62
N LEU A 7 -11.61 -5.37 -18.74
CA LEU A 7 -10.97 -5.82 -19.98
C LEU A 7 -10.68 -4.68 -20.96
N SER A 8 -10.75 -3.41 -20.52
CA SER A 8 -10.36 -2.28 -21.36
C SER A 8 -8.87 -2.32 -21.67
N ARG A 9 -8.50 -1.86 -22.87
CA ARG A 9 -7.12 -1.91 -23.35
C ARG A 9 -6.17 -1.18 -22.39
N GLU A 10 -6.59 -0.03 -21.88
CA GLU A 10 -5.82 0.81 -20.96
C GLU A 10 -5.56 0.07 -19.64
N ASN A 11 -6.60 -0.56 -19.06
CA ASN A 11 -6.46 -1.29 -17.80
C ASN A 11 -5.58 -2.54 -17.96
N LEU A 12 -5.72 -3.25 -19.08
CA LEU A 12 -4.94 -4.44 -19.38
C LEU A 12 -3.46 -4.11 -19.62
N LEU A 13 -3.15 -3.01 -20.32
CA LEU A 13 -1.76 -2.59 -20.50
C LEU A 13 -1.09 -2.22 -19.17
N GLU A 14 -1.79 -1.51 -18.28
CA GLU A 14 -1.29 -1.23 -16.93
C GLU A 14 -1.16 -2.52 -16.10
N ALA A 15 -2.08 -3.48 -16.25
CA ALA A 15 -1.98 -4.79 -15.60
C ALA A 15 -0.72 -5.55 -16.03
N LEU A 16 -0.46 -5.59 -17.34
CA LEU A 16 0.70 -6.22 -17.95
C LEU A 16 1.99 -5.62 -17.39
N HIS A 17 2.15 -4.30 -17.47
CA HIS A 17 3.32 -3.60 -16.95
C HIS A 17 3.55 -3.85 -15.46
N ARG A 18 2.48 -3.95 -14.67
CA ARG A 18 2.59 -4.26 -13.24
C ARG A 18 3.06 -5.67 -12.97
N VAL A 19 2.53 -6.67 -13.68
CA VAL A 19 2.97 -8.06 -13.52
C VAL A 19 4.43 -8.21 -13.91
N GLU A 20 4.84 -7.60 -15.02
CA GLU A 20 6.23 -7.57 -15.49
C GLU A 20 7.17 -6.94 -14.44
N ARG A 21 6.79 -5.77 -13.92
CA ARG A 21 7.58 -5.07 -12.89
C ARG A 21 7.67 -5.84 -11.58
N ASN A 22 6.57 -6.47 -11.16
CA ASN A 22 6.53 -7.24 -9.91
C ASN A 22 7.39 -8.51 -9.98
N LYS A 23 7.74 -8.97 -11.19
CA LYS A 23 8.44 -10.23 -11.43
C LYS A 23 7.69 -11.37 -10.70
N GLY A 24 8.44 -12.28 -10.11
CA GLY A 24 7.91 -13.40 -9.34
C GLY A 24 8.05 -14.71 -10.09
N SER A 25 8.03 -15.80 -9.31
CA SER A 25 8.22 -17.15 -9.84
C SER A 25 7.00 -17.60 -10.66
N HIS A 26 7.16 -18.66 -11.43
CA HIS A 26 6.12 -19.25 -12.27
C HIS A 26 5.03 -19.94 -11.43
N GLY A 27 3.87 -20.15 -12.06
CA GLY A 27 2.77 -20.95 -11.50
C GLY A 27 3.04 -22.46 -11.64
N VAL A 28 1.95 -23.23 -11.61
CA VAL A 28 2.00 -24.70 -11.83
C VAL A 28 2.37 -25.07 -13.27
N ASP A 29 2.13 -24.16 -14.21
CA ASP A 29 2.36 -24.25 -15.65
C ASP A 29 3.82 -24.02 -16.05
N GLY A 30 4.68 -23.55 -15.14
CA GLY A 30 6.08 -23.28 -15.43
C GLY A 30 6.35 -21.99 -16.23
N MET A 31 5.31 -21.34 -16.76
CA MET A 31 5.46 -20.13 -17.57
C MET A 31 6.09 -18.98 -16.75
N SER A 32 7.13 -18.39 -17.32
CA SER A 32 7.82 -17.22 -16.78
C SER A 32 7.11 -15.91 -17.17
N VAL A 33 7.46 -14.82 -16.49
CA VAL A 33 6.84 -13.51 -16.75
C VAL A 33 7.21 -12.97 -18.15
N SER A 34 8.37 -13.32 -18.69
CA SER A 34 8.80 -12.93 -20.04
C SER A 34 7.95 -13.54 -21.15
N GLU A 35 7.33 -14.70 -20.89
CA GLU A 35 6.50 -15.41 -21.87
C GLU A 35 5.05 -14.90 -21.90
N LEU A 36 4.67 -14.02 -20.96
CA LEU A 36 3.30 -13.51 -20.89
C LEU A 36 2.89 -12.74 -22.16
N ARG A 37 3.75 -11.86 -22.68
CA ARG A 37 3.43 -11.08 -23.89
C ARG A 37 3.15 -11.95 -25.11
N PRO A 38 4.08 -12.83 -25.54
CA PRO A 38 3.84 -13.67 -26.71
C PRO A 38 2.61 -14.57 -26.50
N TYR A 39 2.45 -15.15 -25.32
CA TYR A 39 1.28 -15.98 -25.02
C TYR A 39 -0.04 -15.22 -25.13
N MET A 40 -0.10 -13.99 -24.62
CA MET A 40 -1.30 -13.16 -24.73
C MET A 40 -1.56 -12.75 -26.18
N MET A 41 -0.54 -12.51 -27.00
CA MET A 41 -0.74 -12.20 -28.42
C MET A 41 -1.41 -13.35 -29.18
N GLU A 42 -1.09 -14.59 -28.81
CA GLU A 42 -1.64 -15.80 -29.44
C GLU A 42 -3.03 -16.16 -28.89
N HIS A 43 -3.22 -16.13 -27.56
CA HIS A 43 -4.40 -16.71 -26.92
C HIS A 43 -5.41 -15.68 -26.38
N TRP A 44 -5.18 -14.37 -26.53
CA TRP A 44 -6.01 -13.36 -25.89
C TRP A 44 -7.49 -13.43 -26.28
N HIS A 45 -7.79 -13.76 -27.54
CA HIS A 45 -9.18 -13.83 -27.99
C HIS A 45 -9.99 -14.84 -27.17
N GLU A 46 -9.48 -16.07 -27.01
CA GLU A 46 -10.13 -17.14 -26.24
C GLU A 46 -10.24 -16.80 -24.75
N ILE A 47 -9.15 -16.25 -24.17
CA ILE A 47 -9.13 -15.83 -22.76
C ILE A 47 -10.18 -14.74 -22.52
N ARG A 48 -10.25 -13.74 -23.41
CA ARG A 48 -11.22 -12.64 -23.30
C ARG A 48 -12.65 -13.14 -23.39
N THR A 49 -12.95 -14.00 -24.37
CA THR A 49 -14.29 -14.57 -24.57
C THR A 49 -14.72 -15.35 -23.32
N SER A 50 -13.86 -16.26 -22.83
CA SER A 50 -14.17 -17.03 -21.61
C SER A 50 -14.35 -16.16 -20.35
N LEU A 51 -13.63 -15.03 -20.24
CA LEU A 51 -13.82 -14.09 -19.13
C LEU A 51 -15.15 -13.33 -19.22
N LEU A 52 -15.58 -12.95 -20.43
CA LEU A 52 -16.86 -12.26 -20.65
C LEU A 52 -18.06 -13.19 -20.44
N GLU A 53 -17.93 -14.45 -20.85
CA GLU A 53 -18.96 -15.48 -20.68
C GLU A 53 -18.98 -16.08 -19.26
N GLY A 54 -17.98 -15.77 -18.44
CA GLY A 54 -17.85 -16.31 -17.08
C GLY A 54 -17.44 -17.79 -17.03
N THR A 55 -16.92 -18.34 -18.13
CA THR A 55 -16.47 -19.73 -18.25
C THR A 55 -14.98 -19.92 -17.93
N TYR A 56 -14.23 -18.82 -17.79
CA TYR A 56 -12.81 -18.85 -17.42
C TYR A 56 -12.58 -19.58 -16.09
N LYS A 57 -11.70 -20.60 -16.10
CA LYS A 57 -11.30 -21.37 -14.91
C LYS A 57 -9.83 -21.09 -14.58
N PRO A 58 -9.55 -20.39 -13.47
CA PRO A 58 -8.18 -20.16 -13.00
C PRO A 58 -7.45 -21.48 -12.72
N GLN A 59 -6.14 -21.48 -12.93
CA GLN A 59 -5.30 -22.64 -12.61
C GLN A 59 -5.03 -22.73 -11.10
N PRO A 60 -4.77 -23.94 -10.56
CA PRO A 60 -4.41 -24.09 -9.16
C PRO A 60 -3.10 -23.36 -8.84
N VAL A 61 -3.01 -22.77 -7.65
CA VAL A 61 -1.80 -22.07 -7.22
C VAL A 61 -0.67 -23.06 -6.88
N ARG A 62 0.55 -22.76 -7.33
CA ARG A 62 1.73 -23.56 -6.98
C ARG A 62 2.14 -23.30 -5.54
N ARG A 63 2.27 -24.36 -4.74
CA ARG A 63 2.69 -24.26 -3.33
C ARG A 63 4.21 -24.22 -3.23
N VAL A 64 4.72 -23.25 -2.47
CA VAL A 64 6.15 -23.10 -2.18
C VAL A 64 6.34 -22.79 -0.71
N GLU A 65 7.34 -23.39 -0.07
CA GLU A 65 7.76 -23.04 1.28
C GLU A 65 8.98 -22.13 1.24
N ILE A 66 8.90 -20.98 1.89
CA ILE A 66 10.04 -20.05 2.04
C ILE A 66 10.39 -19.85 3.51
N PRO A 67 11.68 -19.71 3.88
CA PRO A 67 12.07 -19.45 5.26
C PRO A 67 11.59 -18.07 5.73
N LYS A 68 11.15 -17.96 6.98
CA LYS A 68 10.87 -16.67 7.64
C LYS A 68 12.15 -16.12 8.28
N PRO A 69 12.32 -14.78 8.35
CA PRO A 69 13.50 -14.17 8.99
C PRO A 69 13.72 -14.58 10.45
N ASN A 70 12.64 -14.83 11.19
CA ASN A 70 12.67 -15.16 12.63
C ASN A 70 12.46 -16.67 12.90
N GLY A 71 12.70 -17.53 11.91
CA GLY A 71 12.50 -18.98 12.03
C GLY A 71 11.12 -19.47 11.56
N GLY A 72 11.07 -20.76 11.21
CA GLY A 72 9.91 -21.42 10.62
C GLY A 72 9.75 -21.19 9.11
N LYS A 73 8.74 -21.83 8.52
CA LYS A 73 8.43 -21.77 7.08
C LYS A 73 7.15 -20.98 6.80
N ARG A 74 7.11 -20.26 5.69
CA ARG A 74 5.91 -19.60 5.13
C ARG A 74 5.48 -20.35 3.88
N LYS A 75 4.27 -20.90 3.92
CA LYS A 75 3.60 -21.48 2.74
C LYS A 75 3.07 -20.34 1.88
N LEU A 76 3.51 -20.29 0.62
CA LEU A 76 3.01 -19.39 -0.40
C LEU A 76 2.24 -20.17 -1.46
N GLY A 77 1.21 -19.54 -2.02
CA GLY A 77 0.54 -19.98 -3.24
C GLY A 77 0.89 -19.00 -4.35
N ILE A 78 1.48 -19.49 -5.43
CA ILE A 78 1.91 -18.69 -6.57
C ILE A 78 0.97 -19.01 -7.74
N PRO A 79 0.07 -18.10 -8.14
CA PRO A 79 -0.77 -18.29 -9.33
C PRO A 79 0.08 -18.30 -10.61
N THR A 80 -0.50 -18.80 -11.71
CA THR A 80 0.09 -18.68 -13.05
C THR A 80 0.25 -17.21 -13.44
N VAL A 81 1.09 -16.94 -14.43
CA VAL A 81 1.35 -15.56 -14.86
C VAL A 81 0.07 -14.94 -15.45
N ILE A 82 -0.72 -15.74 -16.19
CA ILE A 82 -2.01 -15.34 -16.74
C ILE A 82 -3.00 -15.01 -15.61
N ASP A 83 -3.11 -15.88 -14.60
CA ASP A 83 -3.99 -15.63 -13.44
C ASP A 83 -3.58 -14.35 -12.71
N ARG A 84 -2.28 -14.10 -12.52
CA ARG A 84 -1.78 -12.86 -11.90
C ARG A 84 -2.14 -11.63 -12.73
N PHE A 85 -2.07 -11.73 -14.06
CA PHE A 85 -2.46 -10.67 -14.97
C PHE A 85 -3.95 -10.33 -14.84
N ILE A 86 -4.82 -11.35 -14.87
CA ILE A 86 -6.27 -11.17 -14.72
C ILE A 86 -6.61 -10.62 -13.32
N GLN A 87 -6.01 -11.18 -12.27
CA GLN A 87 -6.17 -10.67 -10.89
C GLN A 87 -5.70 -9.22 -10.77
N GLN A 88 -4.62 -8.85 -11.45
CA GLN A 88 -4.12 -7.47 -11.45
C GLN A 88 -5.06 -6.52 -12.19
N ALA A 89 -5.68 -6.95 -13.30
CA ALA A 89 -6.69 -6.18 -14.01
C ALA A 89 -7.96 -5.97 -13.15
N LEU A 90 -8.45 -7.05 -12.51
CA LEU A 90 -9.58 -7.00 -11.58
C LEU A 90 -9.31 -6.07 -10.40
N ASN A 91 -8.14 -6.20 -9.77
CA ASN A 91 -7.76 -5.38 -8.62
C ASN A 91 -7.72 -3.88 -8.98
N GLN A 92 -7.33 -3.52 -10.19
CA GLN A 92 -7.33 -2.12 -10.64
C GLN A 92 -8.73 -1.53 -10.80
N ALA A 93 -9.69 -2.34 -11.23
CA ALA A 93 -11.10 -1.94 -11.35
C ALA A 93 -11.80 -1.91 -9.98
N PHE A 94 -11.45 -2.86 -9.09
CA PHE A 94 -12.04 -2.96 -7.76
C PHE A 94 -11.49 -1.95 -6.75
N THR A 95 -10.20 -1.62 -6.82
CA THR A 95 -9.58 -0.70 -5.84
C THR A 95 -10.33 0.63 -5.73
N PRO A 96 -10.68 1.35 -6.81
CA PRO A 96 -11.42 2.62 -6.70
C PRO A 96 -12.79 2.50 -6.04
N ILE A 97 -13.43 1.32 -6.13
CA ILE A 97 -14.78 1.07 -5.60
C ILE A 97 -14.70 0.74 -4.10
N PHE A 98 -13.80 -0.17 -3.71
CA PHE A 98 -13.73 -0.67 -2.34
C PHE A 98 -12.80 0.14 -1.43
N ASP A 99 -11.69 0.66 -1.98
CA ASP A 99 -10.66 1.32 -1.17
C ASP A 99 -11.19 2.54 -0.39
N PRO A 100 -12.04 3.41 -0.95
CA PRO A 100 -12.66 4.51 -0.19
C PRO A 100 -13.51 4.07 1.00
N GLY A 101 -14.17 2.90 0.91
CA GLY A 101 -15.03 2.36 1.97
C GLY A 101 -14.26 1.73 3.14
N PHE A 102 -12.96 1.46 3.00
CA PHE A 102 -12.18 0.88 4.09
C PHE A 102 -11.82 1.88 5.19
N SER A 103 -11.90 1.42 6.45
CA SER A 103 -11.47 2.14 7.66
C SER A 103 -10.17 2.93 7.48
N GLU A 104 -10.09 4.11 8.09
CA GLU A 104 -8.89 4.95 8.11
C GLU A 104 -7.66 4.28 8.74
N ASN A 105 -7.88 3.28 9.61
CA ASN A 105 -6.82 2.51 10.26
C ASN A 105 -6.37 1.27 9.46
N SER A 106 -6.95 1.02 8.29
CA SER A 106 -6.50 -0.03 7.37
C SER A 106 -5.36 0.51 6.49
N PHE A 107 -4.17 -0.13 6.56
CA PHE A 107 -2.96 0.29 5.84
C PHE A 107 -2.40 -0.76 4.88
N GLY A 108 -2.76 -2.04 5.06
CA GLY A 108 -2.22 -3.14 4.26
C GLY A 108 -2.66 -3.01 2.80
N PHE A 109 -1.70 -3.10 1.87
CA PHE A 109 -1.96 -3.13 0.41
C PHE A 109 -2.69 -1.92 -0.20
N ARG A 110 -2.86 -0.81 0.55
CA ARG A 110 -3.48 0.43 0.05
C ARG A 110 -2.44 1.39 -0.50
N ARG A 111 -2.61 1.79 -1.76
CA ARG A 111 -1.70 2.75 -2.42
C ARG A 111 -1.79 4.11 -1.72
N ASN A 112 -0.70 4.85 -1.67
CA ASN A 112 -0.58 6.20 -1.07
C ASN A 112 -0.77 6.31 0.46
N LYS A 113 -1.57 5.47 1.14
CA LYS A 113 -1.66 5.48 2.62
C LYS A 113 -0.33 5.14 3.30
N ASN A 114 0.47 4.26 2.69
CA ASN A 114 1.81 3.96 3.18
C ASN A 114 2.77 5.15 3.07
N LEU A 115 2.75 5.87 1.94
CA LEU A 115 3.59 7.05 1.74
C LEU A 115 3.22 8.16 2.73
N ASP A 116 1.92 8.40 2.91
CA ASP A 116 1.37 9.31 3.90
C ASP A 116 1.88 9.02 5.32
N LYS A 117 1.90 7.73 5.72
CA LYS A 117 2.44 7.30 7.01
C LYS A 117 3.93 7.62 7.14
N TRP A 118 4.71 7.45 6.07
CA TRP A 118 6.14 7.77 6.04
C TRP A 118 6.40 9.28 6.09
N ILE A 119 5.64 10.08 5.35
CA ILE A 119 5.70 11.55 5.40
C ILE A 119 5.43 12.03 6.82
N ARG A 120 4.33 11.59 7.44
CA ARG A 120 4.01 11.98 8.83
C ARG A 120 5.10 11.58 9.81
N ARG A 121 5.71 10.39 9.65
CA ARG A 121 6.84 9.97 10.50
C ARG A 121 8.05 10.87 10.32
N ARG A 122 8.37 11.25 9.08
CA ARG A 122 9.48 12.17 8.77
C ARG A 122 9.21 13.55 9.36
N LEU A 123 7.99 14.08 9.23
CA LEU A 123 7.61 15.36 9.81
C LEU A 123 7.69 15.36 11.34
N ARG A 124 7.25 14.28 12.01
CA ARG A 124 7.45 14.11 13.46
C ARG A 124 8.92 14.19 13.86
N MET A 125 9.78 13.53 13.10
CA MET A 125 11.23 13.57 13.34
C MET A 125 11.79 15.00 13.19
N ILE A 126 11.37 15.72 12.15
CA ILE A 126 11.80 17.10 11.88
C ILE A 126 11.37 18.03 13.01
N ILE A 127 10.09 18.01 13.40
CA ILE A 127 9.57 18.81 14.52
C ILE A 127 10.34 18.52 15.81
N TRP A 128 10.56 17.23 16.13
CA TRP A 128 11.32 16.87 17.32
C TRP A 128 12.76 17.38 17.30
N LYS A 129 13.40 17.37 16.12
CA LYS A 129 14.74 17.93 15.91
C LYS A 129 14.73 19.46 16.07
N GLN A 130 13.72 20.15 15.52
CA GLN A 130 13.56 21.60 15.65
C GLN A 130 13.37 22.05 17.09
N TRP A 131 12.76 21.23 17.95
CA TRP A 131 12.62 21.57 19.37
C TRP A 131 13.93 21.51 20.16
N LEU A 132 15.03 21.01 19.57
CA LEU A 132 16.43 21.06 20.06
C LEU A 132 16.62 20.75 21.56
N LYS A 133 16.31 21.73 22.42
CA LYS A 133 16.49 21.72 23.88
C LYS A 133 15.41 20.88 24.60
N PRO A 134 15.77 20.10 25.65
CA PRO A 134 14.79 19.35 26.45
C PRO A 134 13.67 20.22 27.02
N LYS A 135 14.00 21.40 27.58
CA LYS A 135 12.99 22.35 28.11
C LYS A 135 11.94 22.72 27.06
N THR A 136 12.35 22.95 25.82
CA THR A 136 11.44 23.30 24.70
C THR A 136 10.56 22.10 24.33
N LYS A 137 11.12 20.89 24.26
CA LYS A 137 10.36 19.66 24.01
C LYS A 137 9.27 19.45 25.07
N ILE A 138 9.62 19.60 26.34
CA ILE A 138 8.68 19.47 27.47
C ILE A 138 7.54 20.48 27.33
N LYS A 139 7.88 21.77 27.15
CA LYS A 139 6.90 22.84 26.96
C LYS A 139 5.95 22.56 25.80
N LYS A 140 6.49 22.16 24.64
CA LYS A 140 5.69 21.88 23.45
C LYS A 140 4.80 20.64 23.61
N LEU A 141 5.27 19.59 24.29
CA LEU A 141 4.45 18.43 24.59
C LEU A 141 3.27 18.77 25.53
N ILE A 142 3.50 19.58 26.56
CA ILE A 142 2.43 20.05 27.46
C ILE A 142 1.39 20.87 26.67
N GLN A 143 1.84 21.76 25.79
CA GLN A 143 0.95 22.53 24.90
C GLN A 143 0.10 21.63 23.98
N LEU A 144 0.59 20.44 23.63
CA LEU A 144 -0.12 19.43 22.85
C LEU A 144 -0.98 18.47 23.71
N GLY A 145 -1.19 18.79 24.98
CA GLY A 145 -2.06 18.04 25.89
C GLY A 145 -1.41 16.84 26.57
N VAL A 146 -0.07 16.77 26.62
CA VAL A 146 0.63 15.72 27.37
C VAL A 146 0.71 16.10 28.84
N GLN A 147 0.36 15.16 29.73
CA GLN A 147 0.56 15.27 31.17
C GLN A 147 2.00 15.68 31.52
N PRO A 148 2.22 16.68 32.40
CA PRO A 148 3.55 17.25 32.65
C PRO A 148 4.64 16.23 32.98
N TYR A 149 4.34 15.23 33.81
CA TYR A 149 5.30 14.17 34.18
C TYR A 149 5.74 13.34 32.96
N LYS A 150 4.81 12.99 32.06
CA LYS A 150 5.13 12.30 30.79
C LYS A 150 5.89 13.20 29.83
N ALA A 151 5.55 14.49 29.77
CA ALA A 151 6.29 15.43 28.95
C ALA A 151 7.76 15.53 29.42
N TYR A 152 8.00 15.55 30.73
CA TYR A 152 9.34 15.55 31.32
C TYR A 152 10.13 14.29 30.97
N GLU A 153 9.52 13.10 31.14
CA GLU A 153 10.12 11.80 30.80
C GLU A 153 10.56 11.75 29.33
N TRP A 154 9.66 12.10 28.41
CA TRP A 154 9.92 12.01 26.98
C TRP A 154 10.79 13.15 26.43
N GLY A 155 10.69 14.35 27.00
CA GLY A 155 11.50 15.51 26.60
C GLY A 155 12.99 15.32 26.87
N ASN A 156 13.34 14.55 27.90
CA ASN A 156 14.71 14.17 28.26
C ASN A 156 15.18 12.86 27.59
N SER A 157 14.40 12.30 26.66
CA SER A 157 14.76 11.04 26.02
C SER A 157 16.07 11.15 25.23
N ARG A 158 16.99 10.22 25.49
CA ARG A 158 18.24 10.03 24.73
C ARG A 158 18.07 9.23 23.44
N LYS A 159 16.83 8.92 23.04
CA LYS A 159 16.53 8.17 21.81
C LYS A 159 16.89 9.02 20.59
N SER A 160 17.45 8.38 19.56
CA SER A 160 17.71 9.04 18.28
C SER A 160 16.43 9.61 17.66
N TYR A 161 16.56 10.67 16.86
CA TYR A 161 15.42 11.37 16.23
C TYR A 161 14.51 10.42 15.43
N TRP A 162 15.11 9.47 14.73
CA TRP A 162 14.34 8.49 13.98
C TRP A 162 13.58 7.50 14.88
N ARG A 163 14.17 7.09 16.01
CA ARG A 163 13.53 6.18 16.97
C ARG A 163 12.38 6.87 17.69
N ILE A 164 12.57 8.11 18.14
CA ILE A 164 11.53 8.88 18.84
C ILE A 164 10.34 9.22 17.93
N SER A 165 10.55 9.41 16.62
CA SER A 165 9.46 9.66 15.65
C SER A 165 8.39 8.56 15.57
N LYS A 166 8.72 7.34 16.01
CA LYS A 166 7.84 6.16 16.07
C LYS A 166 7.34 5.88 17.49
N SER A 167 7.65 6.73 18.46
CA SER A 167 7.21 6.54 19.85
C SER A 167 5.69 6.75 19.99
N PRO A 168 5.05 6.09 20.96
CA PRO A 168 3.63 6.33 21.26
C PRO A 168 3.34 7.80 21.56
N ILE A 169 4.26 8.50 22.25
CA ILE A 169 4.07 9.90 22.60
C ILE A 169 3.94 10.78 21.35
N LEU A 170 4.86 10.67 20.39
CA LEU A 170 4.81 11.49 19.18
C LEU A 170 3.74 11.02 18.20
N HIS A 171 3.42 9.73 18.19
CA HIS A 171 2.29 9.23 17.40
C HIS A 171 0.95 9.79 17.88
N LYS A 172 0.78 9.95 19.20
CA LYS A 172 -0.44 10.52 19.79
C LYS A 172 -0.49 12.04 19.64
N THR A 173 0.59 12.75 19.98
CA THR A 173 0.59 14.23 19.97
C THR A 173 0.69 14.83 18.58
N LEU A 174 1.45 14.21 17.69
CA LEU A 174 1.63 14.61 16.29
C LEU A 174 0.96 13.56 15.38
N GLY A 175 -0.30 13.27 15.70
CA GLY A 175 -1.18 12.32 15.01
C GLY A 175 -1.84 12.91 13.77
N ASN A 176 -2.77 12.15 13.15
CA ASN A 176 -3.42 12.56 11.91
C ASN A 176 -4.19 13.89 12.08
N SER A 177 -4.96 14.05 13.16
CA SER A 177 -5.72 15.27 13.45
C SER A 177 -4.83 16.51 13.57
N TYR A 178 -3.69 16.38 14.26
CA TYR A 178 -2.69 17.45 14.35
C TYR A 178 -2.19 17.85 12.97
N TRP A 179 -1.77 16.88 12.14
CA TRP A 179 -1.24 17.23 10.81
C TRP A 179 -2.31 17.80 9.88
N SER A 180 -3.55 17.32 9.97
CA SER A 180 -4.68 17.90 9.25
C SER A 180 -4.93 19.36 9.66
N SER A 181 -4.87 19.70 10.96
CA SER A 181 -5.01 21.09 11.41
C SER A 181 -3.84 21.99 11.02
N GLN A 182 -2.66 21.41 10.77
CA GLN A 182 -1.51 22.12 10.20
C GLN A 182 -1.56 22.21 8.66
N GLY A 183 -2.66 21.80 8.01
CA GLY A 183 -2.85 21.89 6.57
C GLY A 183 -2.18 20.79 5.75
N LEU A 184 -1.64 19.73 6.39
CA LEU A 184 -1.08 18.59 5.67
C LEU A 184 -2.21 17.79 5.01
N LYS A 185 -2.39 17.99 3.70
CA LYS A 185 -3.32 17.22 2.89
C LYS A 185 -2.82 15.79 2.71
N SER A 186 -3.72 14.83 2.92
CA SER A 186 -3.43 13.43 2.63
C SER A 186 -3.26 13.22 1.12
N LEU A 187 -2.17 12.57 0.72
CA LEU A 187 -1.99 12.17 -0.69
C LEU A 187 -3.06 11.18 -1.13
N TYR A 188 -3.60 10.41 -0.18
CA TYR A 188 -4.71 9.49 -0.43
C TYR A 188 -5.98 10.26 -0.83
N SER A 189 -6.37 11.28 -0.04
CA SER A 189 -7.53 12.15 -0.34
C SER A 189 -7.40 12.80 -1.73
N LYS A 190 -6.23 13.40 -1.99
CA LYS A 190 -5.95 14.09 -3.26
C LYS A 190 -5.92 13.14 -4.47
N TYR A 191 -5.52 11.89 -4.26
CA TYR A 191 -5.53 10.86 -5.30
C TYR A 191 -6.95 10.43 -5.67
N GLY A 192 -7.86 10.34 -4.69
CA GLY A 192 -9.28 10.07 -4.93
C GLY A 192 -9.94 11.18 -5.76
N GLU A 193 -9.77 12.43 -5.35
CA GLU A 193 -10.32 13.62 -6.03
C GLU A 193 -9.89 13.72 -7.50
N LYS A 194 -8.60 13.53 -7.78
CA LYS A 194 -8.08 13.62 -9.16
C LYS A 194 -8.51 12.48 -10.06
N ARG A 195 -8.99 11.36 -9.52
CA ARG A 195 -9.37 10.19 -10.33
C ARG A 195 -10.78 10.33 -10.89
N HIS A 196 -11.68 11.02 -10.18
CA HIS A 196 -13.03 11.37 -10.65
C HIS A 196 -13.05 12.49 -11.70
N LEU A 197 -11.91 13.11 -12.01
CA LEU A 197 -11.78 14.12 -13.06
C LEU A 197 -11.48 13.52 -14.45
N PHE A 198 -11.37 12.19 -14.54
CA PHE A 198 -11.13 11.45 -15.78
C PHE A 198 -12.23 10.41 -16.05
N ASP A 199 -13.33 10.46 -15.31
CA ASP A 199 -14.61 9.81 -15.64
C ASP A 199 -15.46 10.80 -16.46
#